data_AF-A0A6B0SLT1-F1
#
_entry.id   AF-A0A6B0SLT1-F1
#
_cell.length_a   1.000
_cell.length_b   1.000
_cell.length_c   1.000
_cell.angle_alpha   90.00
_cell.angle_beta   90.00
_cell.angle_gamma   90.00
#
_symmetry.space_group_name_H-M   'P 1'
#
loop_
_entity.id
_entity.type
_entity.pdbx_description
1 polymer ?
#
loop_
_entity_poly.entity_id
_entity_poly.type
_entity_poly.pdbx_seq_one_letter_code
_entity_poly.pdbx_strand_id
1 'polypeptide(L)'
;MHEAASSQPAWSRPADPTILEFLAERDPEYPAIIANRIGMHAPYVETRCEELADRGLVEPVSGEVVYRLTDRGERALDAGALPE
;
A
#
# COMPACT_ATOMS: atom_id res chain seq x y z
N MET A 1 -6.80 -25.20 -15.79
CA MET A 1 -6.95 -24.10 -14.82
C MET A 1 -5.76 -23.19 -15.09
N HIS A 2 -5.94 -22.12 -15.87
CA HIS A 2 -4.87 -21.16 -16.09
C HIS A 2 -4.72 -20.38 -14.79
N GLU A 3 -3.69 -20.68 -13.99
CA GLU A 3 -3.16 -19.69 -13.06
C GLU A 3 -2.68 -18.54 -13.93
N ALA A 4 -3.50 -17.48 -14.02
CA ALA A 4 -2.98 -16.21 -14.46
C ALA A 4 -1.92 -15.85 -13.43
N ALA A 5 -0.65 -16.00 -13.78
CA ALA A 5 0.42 -15.34 -13.06
C ALA A 5 0.05 -13.86 -13.10
N SER A 6 -0.52 -13.35 -12.02
CA SER A 6 -0.68 -11.93 -11.81
C SER A 6 0.75 -11.39 -11.76
N SER A 7 1.26 -10.99 -12.93
CA SER A 7 2.54 -10.30 -13.05
C SER A 7 2.41 -9.00 -12.29
N GLN A 8 2.74 -9.07 -11.01
CA GLN A 8 2.90 -7.89 -10.19
C GLN A 8 4.00 -7.04 -10.86
N PRO A 9 3.83 -5.71 -10.90
CA PRO A 9 4.82 -4.81 -11.47
C PRO A 9 6.19 -5.04 -10.84
N ALA A 10 7.28 -4.89 -11.61
CA ALA A 10 8.64 -5.11 -11.12
C ALA A 10 9.03 -4.19 -9.94
N TRP A 11 8.36 -3.05 -9.78
CA TRP A 11 8.56 -2.12 -8.67
C TRP A 11 7.89 -2.57 -7.37
N SER A 12 6.86 -3.41 -7.48
CA SER A 12 6.05 -3.82 -6.33
C SER A 12 6.82 -4.76 -5.42
N ARG A 13 6.44 -4.74 -4.15
CA ARG A 13 6.98 -5.61 -3.11
C ARG A 13 5.85 -6.38 -2.44
N PRO A 14 6.13 -7.56 -1.87
CA PRO A 14 5.11 -8.36 -1.18
C PRO A 14 4.39 -7.62 -0.03
N ALA A 15 5.02 -6.58 0.52
CA ALA A 15 4.43 -5.75 1.56
C ALA A 15 3.35 -4.79 1.05
N ASP A 16 3.38 -4.42 -0.24
CA ASP A 16 2.52 -3.37 -0.76
C ASP A 16 1.03 -3.74 -0.70
N PRO A 17 0.59 -4.95 -1.14
CA PRO A 17 -0.80 -5.34 -0.99
C PRO A 17 -1.24 -5.34 0.48
N THR A 18 -0.39 -5.83 1.39
CA THR A 18 -0.70 -5.85 2.84
C THR A 18 -0.83 -4.45 3.43
N ILE A 19 -0.01 -3.48 2.98
CA ILE A 19 -0.14 -2.07 3.40
C ILE A 19 -1.46 -1.47 2.90
N LEU A 20 -1.80 -1.73 1.63
CA LEU A 20 -3.04 -1.25 1.03
C LEU A 20 -4.27 -1.86 1.71
N GLU A 21 -4.28 -3.18 1.95
CA GLU A 21 -5.33 -3.89 2.69
C GLU A 21 -5.52 -3.27 4.09
N PHE A 22 -4.42 -3.05 4.82
CA PHE A 22 -4.47 -2.44 6.14
C PHE A 22 -5.13 -1.05 6.12
N LEU A 23 -4.81 -0.24 5.11
CA LEU A 23 -5.38 1.11 4.93
C LEU A 23 -6.80 1.10 4.38
N ALA A 24 -7.23 0.04 3.70
CA ALA A 24 -8.62 -0.13 3.27
C ALA A 24 -9.57 -0.36 4.46
N GLU A 25 -9.08 -1.04 5.50
CA GLU A 25 -9.86 -1.39 6.69
C GLU A 25 -9.86 -0.29 7.77
N ARG A 26 -9.10 0.79 7.59
CA ARG A 26 -8.81 1.77 8.67
C ARG A 26 -8.78 3.21 8.17
N ASP A 27 -8.97 4.13 9.11
CA ASP A 27 -8.66 5.55 8.94
C ASP A 27 -7.15 5.77 8.62
N PRO A 28 -6.78 6.96 8.11
CA PRO A 28 -5.39 7.27 7.79
C PRO A 28 -4.45 6.97 8.97
N GLU A 29 -3.33 6.29 8.70
CA GLU A 29 -2.47 5.75 9.75
C GLU A 29 -0.98 6.01 9.47
N TYR A 30 -0.20 6.09 10.54
CA TYR A 30 1.25 6.29 10.49
C TYR A 30 1.97 5.04 9.97
N PRO A 31 2.99 5.18 9.10
CA PRO A 31 3.83 4.06 8.66
C PRO A 31 4.40 3.21 9.79
N ALA A 32 4.78 3.83 10.92
CA ALA A 32 5.30 3.10 12.08
C ALA A 32 4.24 2.20 12.74
N ILE A 33 2.97 2.63 12.76
CA ILE A 33 1.86 1.83 13.29
C ILE A 33 1.47 0.74 12.30
N ILE A 34 1.39 1.06 11.00
CA ILE A 34 1.18 0.07 9.93
C ILE A 34 2.23 -1.05 10.06
N ALA A 35 3.52 -0.68 10.12
CA ALA A 35 4.63 -1.60 10.26
C ALA A 35 4.52 -2.51 11.47
N ASN A 36 4.16 -1.95 12.63
CA ASN A 36 3.95 -2.72 13.85
C ASN A 36 2.82 -3.76 13.68
N ARG A 37 1.74 -3.39 12.99
CA ARG A 37 0.56 -4.24 12.80
C ARG A 37 0.79 -5.35 11.79
N ILE A 38 1.52 -5.08 10.72
CA ILE A 38 1.82 -6.06 9.67
C ILE A 38 3.12 -6.84 9.93
N GLY A 39 3.77 -6.62 11.08
CA GLY A 39 4.96 -7.37 11.50
C GLY A 39 6.23 -7.01 10.70
N MET A 40 6.38 -5.76 10.27
CA MET A 40 7.49 -5.28 9.46
C MET A 40 8.27 -4.15 10.13
N HIS A 41 9.46 -3.84 9.60
CA HIS A 41 10.28 -2.73 10.09
C HIS A 41 9.74 -1.38 9.59
N ALA A 42 9.61 -0.41 10.50
CA ALA A 42 9.04 0.90 10.20
C ALA A 42 9.75 1.64 9.04
N PRO A 43 11.09 1.74 8.98
CA PRO A 43 11.76 2.42 7.87
C PRO A 43 11.48 1.79 6.51
N TYR A 44 11.28 0.46 6.47
CA TYR A 44 10.94 -0.23 5.24
C TYR A 44 9.51 0.13 4.79
N VAL A 45 8.55 0.14 5.71
CA VAL A 45 7.16 0.51 5.41
C VAL A 45 7.04 1.98 5.03
N GLU A 46 7.81 2.88 5.66
CA GLU A 46 7.89 4.29 5.27
C GLU A 46 8.29 4.43 3.79
N THR A 47 9.39 3.80 3.37
CA THR A 47 9.81 3.81 1.97
C THR A 47 8.76 3.19 1.04
N ARG A 48 8.01 2.16 1.50
CA ARG A 48 6.92 1.59 0.69
C ARG A 48 5.74 2.55 0.56
N CYS A 49 5.34 3.23 1.63
CA CYS A 49 4.27 4.21 1.59
C CYS A 49 4.61 5.39 0.66
N GLU A 50 5.87 5.85 0.67
CA GLU A 50 6.36 6.88 -0.26
C GLU A 50 6.24 6.42 -1.72
N GLU A 51 6.74 5.22 -2.05
CA GLU A 51 6.66 4.66 -3.41
C GLU A 51 5.21 4.44 -3.87
N LEU A 52 4.32 4.04 -2.96
CA LEU A 52 2.89 3.89 -3.24
C LEU A 52 2.21 5.26 -3.43
N ALA A 53 2.66 6.28 -2.72
CA ALA A 53 2.15 7.65 -2.85
C ALA A 53 2.58 8.30 -4.17
N ASP A 54 3.83 8.09 -4.58
CA ASP A 54 4.33 8.52 -5.89
C ASP A 54 3.51 7.93 -7.05
N ARG A 55 2.89 6.77 -6.83
CA ARG A 55 2.01 6.07 -7.78
C ARG A 55 0.53 6.36 -7.59
N GLY A 56 0.20 7.21 -6.62
CA GLY A 56 -1.16 7.63 -6.28
C GLY A 56 -2.04 6.51 -5.74
N LEU A 57 -1.47 5.45 -5.16
CA LEU A 57 -2.21 4.35 -4.53
C LEU A 57 -2.58 4.65 -3.07
N VAL A 58 -1.72 5.41 -2.42
CA VAL A 58 -1.98 6.06 -1.13
C VAL A 58 -1.69 7.54 -1.28
N GLU A 59 -2.07 8.34 -0.29
CA GLU A 59 -1.64 9.73 -0.23
C GLU A 59 -1.42 10.16 1.23
N PRO A 60 -0.45 11.06 1.49
CA PRO A 60 -0.26 11.64 2.80
C PRO A 60 -1.40 12.62 3.12
N VAL A 61 -1.90 12.58 4.35
CA VAL A 61 -2.91 13.54 4.81
C VAL A 61 -2.22 14.84 5.22
N SER A 62 -2.68 15.97 4.68
CA SER A 62 -2.05 17.26 4.95
C SER A 62 -2.05 17.62 6.45
N GLY A 63 -0.87 17.85 7.01
CA GLY A 63 -0.67 18.22 8.43
C GLY A 63 -0.01 17.14 9.28
N GLU A 64 0.06 15.90 8.80
CA GLU A 64 0.64 14.77 9.52
C GLU A 64 1.16 13.69 8.55
N VAL A 65 2.24 12.97 8.88
CA VAL A 65 2.76 11.90 8.00
C VAL A 65 1.97 10.60 8.21
N VAL A 66 0.65 10.69 8.00
CA VAL A 66 -0.25 9.54 7.94
C VAL A 66 -0.69 9.32 6.51
N TYR A 67 -0.80 8.06 6.11
CA TYR A 67 -1.20 7.68 4.77
C TYR A 67 -2.64 7.18 4.78
N ARG A 68 -3.37 7.51 3.73
CA ARG A 68 -4.70 6.95 3.45
C ARG A 68 -4.73 6.28 2.10
N LEU A 69 -5.62 5.31 1.94
CA LEU A 69 -5.88 4.70 0.64
C LEU A 69 -6.58 5.71 -0.29
N THR A 70 -6.21 5.70 -1.58
CA THR A 70 -6.91 6.48 -2.62
C THR A 70 -7.93 5.60 -3.37
N ASP A 71 -8.83 6.22 -4.13
CA ASP A 71 -9.73 5.50 -5.05
C ASP A 71 -8.98 4.63 -6.09
N ARG A 72 -7.73 4.98 -6.40
CA ARG A 72 -6.87 4.19 -7.30
C ARG A 72 -6.32 2.97 -6.54
N GLY A 73 -5.91 3.14 -5.29
CA GLY A 73 -5.47 2.05 -4.42
C GLY A 73 -6.58 1.04 -4.17
N GLU A 74 -7.79 1.50 -3.89
CA GLU A 74 -8.98 0.65 -3.69
C GLU A 74 -9.27 -0.20 -4.93
N ARG A 75 -9.30 0.41 -6.12
CA ARG A 75 -9.49 -0.35 -7.37
C ARG A 75 -8.38 -1.37 -7.65
N ALA A 76 -7.14 -1.07 -7.25
CA ALA A 76 -6.02 -2.00 -7.41
C ALA A 76 -6.15 -3.22 -6.48
N LEU A 77 -6.62 -3.00 -5.25
CA LEU A 77 -6.94 -4.07 -4.30
C LEU A 77 -8.09 -4.95 -4.81
N ASP A 78 -9.19 -4.33 -5.24
CA ASP A 78 -10.36 -5.05 -5.75
C ASP A 78 -10.03 -5.89 -6.99
N ALA A 79 -9.14 -5.38 -7.84
CA ALA A 79 -8.65 -6.12 -9.02
C ALA A 79 -7.62 -7.22 -8.67
N GLY A 80 -7.08 -7.22 -7.44
CA GLY A 80 -5.99 -8.11 -7.04
C GLY A 80 -4.68 -7.86 -7.80
N ALA A 81 -4.50 -6.66 -8.37
CA ALA A 81 -3.39 -6.33 -9.24
C ALA A 81 -2.97 -4.87 -9.09
N LEU A 82 -1.68 -4.64 -8.81
CA LEU A 82 -1.11 -3.31 -8.76
C LEU A 82 -0.88 -2.80 -10.20
N PRO A 83 -1.15 -1.51 -10.47
CA PRO A 83 -0.91 -0.93 -11.79
C PRO A 83 0.60 -0.78 -12.05
N GLU A 84 0.99 -0.85 -13.33
CA GLU A 84 2.37 -0.58 -13.75
C GLU A 84 2.83 0.85 -13.40
#